data_AF-A0A9D6HJR3-F1
#
_entry.id   AF-A0A9D6HJR3-F1
#
_cell.length_a   1.000
_cell.length_b   1.000
_cell.length_c   1.000
_cell.angle_alpha   90.00
_cell.angle_beta   90.00
_cell.angle_gamma   90.00
#
_symmetry.space_group_name_H-M   'P 1'
#
loop_
_entity.id
_entity.type
_entity.pdbx_description
1 polymer ?
#
loop_
_entity_poly.entity_id
_entity_poly.type
_entity_poly.pdbx_seq_one_letter_code
_entity_poly.pdbx_strand_id
1 'polypeptide(L)' 'MNRAFTVIHALGLMLVVFSITYIMPVITSVIYADSPLFFDFLLAMICTATLGSLMWLVTRHYKGELSPR' A
#
# COMPACT_ATOMS: atom_id res chain seq x y z
N MET A 1 -20.33 5.61 12.39
CA MET A 1 -18.90 5.96 12.27
C MET A 1 -17.96 4.75 12.15
N ASN A 2 -18.29 3.56 12.69
CA ASN A 2 -17.41 2.38 12.62
C ASN A 2 -17.15 1.79 11.22
N ARG A 3 -18.04 1.99 10.25
CA ARG A 3 -17.88 1.43 8.89
C ARG A 3 -16.75 2.07 8.10
N ALA A 4 -16.52 3.39 8.26
CA ALA A 4 -15.42 4.07 7.56
C ALA A 4 -14.05 3.53 8.00
N PHE A 5 -13.89 3.20 9.29
CA PHE A 5 -12.68 2.57 9.80
C PHE A 5 -12.47 1.15 9.26
N THR A 6 -13.53 0.37 9.05
CA THR A 6 -13.44 -0.93 8.36
C THR A 6 -12.98 -0.78 6.91
N VAL A 7 -13.49 0.22 6.18
CA VAL A 7 -13.07 0.47 4.80
C VAL A 7 -11.62 0.94 4.74
N ILE A 8 -11.21 1.84 5.64
CA ILE A 8 -9.82 2.30 5.76
C ILE A 8 -8.88 1.13 6.09
N HIS A 9 -9.33 0.17 6.91
CA HIS A 9 -8.57 -1.04 7.21
C HIS A 9 -8.33 -1.89 5.95
N ALA A 10 -9.39 -2.16 5.19
CA ALA A 10 -9.30 -2.90 3.94
C ALA A 10 -8.45 -2.16 2.89
N LEU A 11 -8.65 -0.84 2.74
CA LEU A 11 -7.87 0.00 1.84
C LEU A 11 -6.39 0.05 2.23
N GLY A 12 -6.07 0.17 3.52
CA GLY A 12 -4.70 0.14 4.02
C GLY A 12 -3.98 -1.16 3.68
N LEU A 13 -4.67 -2.30 3.84
CA LEU A 13 -4.12 -3.60 3.47
C LEU A 13 -3.98 -3.74 1.93
N MET A 14 -4.96 -3.26 1.16
CA MET A 14 -4.86 -3.22 -0.30
C MET A 14 -3.68 -2.36 -0.77
N LEU A 15 -3.41 -1.22 -0.12
CA LEU A 15 -2.25 -0.36 -0.42
C LEU A 15 -0.92 -1.07 -0.15
N VAL A 16 -0.81 -1.83 0.94
CA VAL A 16 0.38 -2.63 1.25
C VAL A 16 0.57 -3.75 0.23
N VAL A 17 -0.50 -4.43 -0.18
CA VAL A 17 -0.41 -5.44 -1.25
C VAL A 17 -0.04 -4.79 -2.57
N PHE A 18 -0.60 -3.61 -2.87
CA PHE A 18 -0.27 -2.85 -4.05
C PHE A 18 1.19 -2.39 -4.07
N SER A 19 1.79 -2.06 -2.92
CA SER A 19 3.21 -1.68 -2.88
C SER A 19 4.13 -2.80 -3.38
N ILE A 20 3.74 -4.06 -3.22
CA ILE A 20 4.50 -5.23 -3.75
C ILE A 20 4.55 -5.19 -5.28
N THR A 21 3.54 -4.64 -5.96
CA THR A 21 3.52 -4.54 -7.42
C THR A 21 4.63 -3.62 -7.95
N TYR A 22 5.12 -2.65 -7.15
CA TYR A 22 6.25 -1.80 -7.51
C TYR A 22 7.58 -2.56 -7.60
N ILE A 23 7.67 -3.79 -7.08
CA ILE A 23 8.88 -4.62 -7.27
C ILE A 23 9.16 -4.83 -8.77
N MET A 24 8.12 -4.99 -9.60
CA MET A 24 8.27 -5.19 -11.04
C MET A 24 8.92 -3.98 -11.76
N PRO A 25 8.41 -2.74 -11.64
CA PRO A 25 9.07 -1.58 -12.24
C PRO A 25 10.42 -1.23 -11.59
N VAL A 26 10.63 -1.51 -10.29
CA VAL A 26 11.95 -1.37 -9.65
C VAL A 26 12.97 -2.30 -10.29
N ILE A 27 12.65 -3.59 -10.44
CA ILE A 27 13.54 -4.55 -11.13
C ILE A 27 13.81 -4.11 -12.56
N THR A 28 12.75 -3.65 -13.26
CA THR A 28 12.87 -3.17 -14.64
C THR A 28 13.83 -1.99 -14.74
N SER A 29 13.71 -0.99 -13.85
CA SER A 29 14.63 0.16 -13.84
C SER A 29 16.09 -0.22 -13.61
N VAL A 30 16.35 -1.27 -12.82
CA VAL A 30 17.70 -1.83 -12.61
C VAL A 30 18.23 -2.49 -13.88
N ILE A 31 17.39 -3.28 -14.59
CA ILE A 31 17.78 -3.94 -15.85
C ILE A 31 18.16 -2.91 -16.92
N TYR A 32 17.41 -1.81 -17.01
CA TYR A 32 17.66 -0.73 -17.98
C TYR A 32 18.71 0.29 -17.51
N ALA A 33 19.28 0.11 -16.32
CA ALA A 33 20.24 1.04 -15.69
C ALA A 33 19.73 2.49 -15.53
N ASP A 34 18.41 2.67 -15.45
CA ASP A 34 17.75 3.96 -15.29
C ASP A 34 17.71 4.36 -13.80
N SER A 35 18.79 4.97 -13.35
CA SER A 35 18.96 5.41 -11.95
C SER A 35 17.85 6.38 -11.48
N PRO A 36 17.40 7.38 -12.26
CA PRO A 36 16.35 8.29 -11.80
C PRO A 36 15.02 7.56 -11.55
N LEU A 37 14.59 6.73 -12.50
CA LEU A 37 13.35 5.96 -12.40
C LEU A 37 13.40 4.95 -11.24
N PHE A 38 14.58 4.37 -10.96
CA PHE A 38 14.76 3.51 -9.80
C PHE A 38 14.40 4.21 -8.50
N PHE A 39 14.92 5.43 -8.28
CA PHE A 39 14.62 6.19 -7.07
C PHE A 39 13.14 6.59 -6.98
N ASP A 40 12.51 6.96 -8.10
CA ASP A 40 11.09 7.31 -8.15
C ASP A 40 10.19 6.11 -7.78
N PHE A 41 10.44 4.93 -8.36
CA PHE A 41 9.67 3.73 -8.04
C PHE A 41 9.95 3.24 -6.61
N LEU A 42 11.19 3.32 -6.14
CA LEU A 42 11.55 2.94 -4.78
C LEU A 42 10.86 3.86 -3.76
N LEU A 43 10.86 5.18 -4.01
CA LEU A 43 10.18 6.15 -3.16
C LEU A 43 8.66 5.92 -3.16
N ALA A 44 8.05 5.69 -4.32
CA ALA A 44 6.63 5.38 -4.45
C ALA A 44 6.27 4.07 -3.70
N MET A 45 7.11 3.04 -3.80
CA MET A 45 6.95 1.78 -3.07
C MET A 45 6.99 1.99 -1.56
N ILE A 46 7.99 2.72 -1.05
CA ILE A 46 8.12 2.99 0.38
C ILE A 46 6.97 3.86 0.89
N CYS A 47 6.60 4.89 0.14
CA CYS A 47 5.51 5.81 0.51
C CYS A 47 4.16 5.09 0.56
N THR A 48 3.85 4.27 -0.44
CA THR A 48 2.61 3.47 -0.46
C THR A 48 2.59 2.41 0.64
N ALA A 49 3.71 1.72 0.88
CA ALA A 49 3.83 0.74 1.95
C ALA A 49 3.67 1.37 3.34
N THR A 50 4.30 2.52 3.58
CA THR A 50 4.24 3.23 4.87
C THR A 50 2.85 3.80 5.12
N LEU A 51 2.23 4.46 4.15
CA LEU A 51 0.86 4.97 4.26
C LEU A 51 -0.15 3.84 4.45
N GLY A 52 -0.06 2.76 3.66
CA GLY A 52 -0.93 1.59 3.82
C GLY A 52 -0.78 0.93 5.19
N SER A 53 0.47 0.79 5.67
CA SER A 53 0.76 0.24 6.99
C SER A 53 0.26 1.14 8.12
N LEU A 54 0.41 2.47 8.01
CA LEU A 54 -0.14 3.43 8.98
C LEU A 54 -1.67 3.35 9.03
N MET A 55 -2.33 3.31 7.88
CA MET A 55 -3.79 3.15 7.80
C MET A 55 -4.24 1.85 8.46
N TRP A 56 -3.54 0.74 8.18
CA TRP A 56 -3.80 -0.57 8.77
C TRP A 56 -3.58 -0.58 10.29
N LEU A 57 -2.47 0.00 10.78
CA LEU A 57 -2.14 0.06 12.21
C LEU A 57 -3.18 0.86 13.00
N VAL A 58 -3.58 2.03 12.49
CA VAL A 58 -4.58 2.89 13.15
C VAL A 58 -5.96 2.22 13.19
N THR A 59 -6.30 1.41 12.18
CA THR A 59 -7.61 0.76 12.08
C THR A 59 -7.65 -0.71 12.51
N ARG A 60 -6.51 -1.27 12.95
CA ARG A 60 -6.37 -2.67 13.42
C ARG A 60 -7.43 -3.12 14.42
N HIS A 61 -7.93 -2.21 15.26
CA HIS A 61 -8.92 -2.51 16.28
C HIS A 61 -10.36 -2.64 15.73
N TYR A 62 -10.63 -2.25 14.49
CA TYR A 62 -11.97 -2.25 13.88
C TYR A 62 -12.16 -3.43 12.93
N LYS A 63 -12.27 -4.64 13.48
CA LYS A 63 -12.65 -5.88 12.75
C LYS A 63 -14.16 -5.96 12.50
N GLY A 64 -14.75 -4.91 11.91
CA GLY A 64 -16.16 -4.94 11.51
C GLY A 64 -16.34 -5.80 10.27
N GLU A 65 -17.27 -6.75 10.30
CA GLU A 65 -17.63 -7.56 9.13
C GLU A 65 -18.24 -6.65 8.06
N LEU A 66 -17.74 -6.70 6.82
CA LEU A 66 -18.41 -6.09 5.67
C LEU A 66 -19.67 -6.92 5.37
N SER A 67 -20.76 -6.66 6.10
CA SER A 67 -22.08 -7.18 5.75
C SER A 67 -22.54 -6.47 4.46
N PRO A 68 -22.76 -7.23 3.36
CA PRO A 68 -23.35 -6.69 2.15
C PRO A 68 -24.82 -6.36 2.42
N ARG A 69 -25.30 -5.23 1.92
CA ARG A 69 -26.73 -4.96 1.79
C ARG A 69 -27.29 -5.76 0.62
#